data_AF-A0A8T0G4A7-F1
#
_entry.id   AF-A0A8T0G4A7-F1
#
_cell.length_a   1.000
_cell.length_b   1.000
_cell.length_c   1.000
_cell.angle_alpha   90.00
_cell.angle_beta   90.00
_cell.angle_gamma   90.00
#
_symmetry.space_group_name_H-M   'P 1'
#
loop_
_entity.id
_entity.type
_entity.pdbx_description
1 polymer ?
#
loop_
_entity_poly.entity_id
_entity_poly.type
_entity_poly.pdbx_seq_one_letter_code
_entity_poly.pdbx_strand_id
1 'polypeptide(L)'
;MKCNSCWKNLEGRSVATTCGHIFCTEDAQKILGSVDATCPLCEQMLSKSMIKAVDMAPSDEWINMVMAGMAPQSSILNLFVSGAEPVYHHLWSVASRR
;
A
#
# COMPACT_ATOMS: atom_id res chain seq x y z
N MET A 1 -1.42 -8.18 -2.43
CA MET A 1 -1.39 -7.79 -1.01
C MET A 1 -2.02 -8.91 -0.17
N LYS A 2 -1.69 -9.00 1.13
CA LYS A 2 -2.20 -10.06 2.03
C LYS A 2 -2.96 -9.47 3.22
N CYS A 3 -3.89 -10.23 3.78
CA CYS A 3 -4.60 -9.87 5.00
C CYS A 3 -3.62 -9.84 6.19
N ASN A 4 -3.65 -8.79 7.00
CA ASN A 4 -2.76 -8.69 8.16
C ASN A 4 -3.19 -9.58 9.35
N SER A 5 -4.36 -10.23 9.27
CA SER A 5 -4.83 -11.19 10.29
C SER A 5 -4.62 -12.64 9.84
N CYS A 6 -5.29 -13.09 8.78
CA CYS A 6 -5.20 -14.49 8.31
C CYS A 6 -4.10 -14.78 7.28
N TRP A 7 -3.34 -13.76 6.84
CA TRP A 7 -2.24 -13.89 5.87
C TRP A 7 -2.60 -14.46 4.49
N LYS A 8 -3.90 -14.61 4.19
CA LYS A 8 -4.41 -14.99 2.86
C LYS A 8 -4.20 -13.86 1.85
N ASN A 9 -4.11 -14.23 0.58
CA ASN A 9 -4.12 -13.26 -0.52
C ASN A 9 -5.46 -12.52 -0.56
N LEU A 10 -5.39 -11.21 -0.75
CA LEU A 10 -6.57 -10.36 -0.90
C LEU A 10 -6.89 -10.19 -2.38
N GLU A 11 -8.13 -10.47 -2.73
CA GLU A 11 -8.63 -10.42 -4.11
C GLU A 11 -9.96 -9.65 -4.17
N GLY A 12 -10.16 -8.89 -5.23
CA GLY A 12 -11.35 -8.05 -5.40
C GLY A 12 -11.44 -6.96 -4.34
N ARG A 13 -12.22 -7.19 -3.28
CA ARG A 13 -12.50 -6.17 -2.26
C ARG A 13 -11.85 -6.52 -0.92
N SER A 14 -11.15 -5.55 -0.36
CA SER A 14 -10.56 -5.63 0.98
C SER A 14 -11.03 -4.46 1.84
N VAL A 15 -10.59 -4.45 3.09
CA VAL A 15 -10.95 -3.44 4.06
C VAL A 15 -9.68 -2.88 4.69
N ALA A 16 -9.45 -1.59 4.50
CA ALA A 16 -8.36 -0.85 5.12
C ALA A 16 -8.87 0.00 6.29
N THR A 17 -8.06 0.09 7.34
CA THR A 17 -8.33 0.93 8.51
C THR A 17 -7.48 2.19 8.50
N THR A 18 -7.89 3.22 9.24
CA THR A 18 -7.10 4.45 9.39
C THR A 18 -5.78 4.25 10.12
N CYS A 19 -5.62 3.15 10.88
CA CYS A 19 -4.34 2.77 11.48
C CYS A 19 -3.37 2.08 10.51
N GLY A 20 -3.73 1.98 9.21
CA GLY A 20 -2.84 1.47 8.17
C GLY A 20 -2.83 -0.05 8.01
N HIS A 21 -3.72 -0.77 8.69
CA HIS A 21 -3.83 -2.22 8.55
C HIS A 21 -4.93 -2.60 7.54
N ILE A 22 -4.69 -3.69 6.82
CA ILE A 22 -5.60 -4.19 5.78
C ILE A 22 -6.06 -5.61 6.10
N PHE A 23 -7.36 -5.87 5.89
CA PHE A 23 -8.02 -7.11 6.24
C PHE A 23 -8.87 -7.63 5.09
N CYS A 24 -9.08 -8.95 5.02
CA CYS A 24 -10.11 -9.53 4.18
C CYS A 24 -11.50 -9.19 4.74
N THR A 25 -12.53 -9.32 3.91
CA THR A 25 -13.92 -9.04 4.32
C THR A 25 -14.36 -9.88 5.52
N GLU A 26 -13.93 -11.14 5.58
CA GLU A 26 -14.23 -12.09 6.67
C GLU A 26 -13.69 -11.58 8.02
N ASP A 27 -12.42 -11.21 8.08
CA ASP A 27 -11.79 -10.75 9.32
C ASP A 27 -12.25 -9.34 9.68
N ALA A 28 -12.48 -8.48 8.70
CA ALA A 28 -13.05 -7.15 8.92
C ALA A 28 -14.45 -7.21 9.54
N GLN A 29 -15.29 -8.16 9.12
CA GLN A 29 -16.62 -8.37 9.72
C GLN A 29 -16.53 -8.82 11.18
N LYS A 30 -15.56 -9.69 11.53
CA LYS A 30 -15.34 -10.10 12.93
C LYS A 30 -14.91 -8.92 13.79
N ILE A 31 -14.01 -8.08 13.28
CA ILE A 31 -13.53 -6.89 13.99
C ILE A 31 -14.69 -5.92 14.23
N LEU A 32 -15.48 -5.62 13.19
CA LEU A 32 -16.64 -4.71 13.29
C LEU A 32 -17.81 -5.27 14.10
N GLY A 33 -17.93 -6.59 14.17
CA GLY A 33 -18.94 -7.28 14.97
C GLY A 33 -18.55 -7.49 16.43
N SER A 34 -17.29 -7.22 16.80
CA SER A 34 -16.84 -7.29 18.19
C SER A 34 -17.34 -6.08 19.00
N VAL A 35 -17.51 -6.26 20.31
CA VAL A 35 -18.08 -5.24 21.22
C VAL A 35 -17.28 -3.93 21.20
N ASP A 36 -15.94 -4.04 21.16
CA ASP A 36 -15.04 -2.90 21.28
C ASP A 36 -14.50 -2.39 19.94
N ALA A 37 -14.76 -3.14 18.85
CA ALA A 37 -14.31 -2.86 17.49
C ALA A 37 -12.87 -2.32 17.43
N THR A 38 -11.89 -3.06 17.96
CA THR A 38 -10.48 -2.64 18.00
C THR A 38 -9.65 -3.33 16.92
N CYS A 39 -8.61 -2.64 16.44
CA CYS A 39 -7.64 -3.25 15.54
C CYS A 39 -6.85 -4.33 16.31
N PRO A 40 -6.80 -5.58 15.83
CA PRO A 40 -6.10 -6.66 16.55
C PRO A 40 -4.57 -6.56 16.52
N LEU A 41 -4.01 -5.58 15.80
CA LEU A 41 -2.56 -5.44 15.59
C LEU A 41 -1.95 -4.27 16.36
N CYS A 42 -2.72 -3.20 16.54
CA CYS A 42 -2.25 -1.98 17.20
C CYS A 42 -3.23 -1.44 18.25
N GLU A 43 -4.28 -2.21 18.56
CA GLU A 43 -5.27 -1.96 19.61
C GLU A 43 -6.04 -0.64 19.46
N GLN A 44 -5.88 0.06 18.34
CA GLN A 44 -6.61 1.29 18.07
C GLN A 44 -8.10 0.98 17.93
N MET A 45 -8.93 1.74 18.64
CA MET A 45 -10.38 1.70 18.52
C MET A 45 -10.78 2.08 17.08
N LEU A 46 -11.59 1.23 16.44
CA LEU A 46 -12.08 1.40 15.08
C LEU A 46 -13.58 1.69 15.13
N SER A 47 -13.97 2.86 14.62
CA SER A 47 -15.37 3.16 14.36
C SER A 47 -15.70 2.84 12.90
N LYS A 48 -16.99 2.75 12.58
CA LYS A 48 -17.46 2.51 11.21
C LYS A 48 -16.91 3.53 10.18
N SER A 49 -16.58 4.74 10.63
CA SER A 49 -15.98 5.79 9.79
C SER A 49 -14.48 5.61 9.53
N MET A 50 -13.78 4.90 10.41
CA MET A 50 -12.33 4.64 10.37
C MET A 50 -11.97 3.42 9.52
N ILE A 51 -12.95 2.86 8.83
CA ILE A 51 -12.79 1.68 8.00
C ILE A 51 -13.29 2.01 6.59
N LYS A 52 -12.47 1.71 5.58
CA LYS A 52 -12.77 1.94 4.17
C LYS A 52 -12.59 0.66 3.37
N ALA A 53 -13.57 0.38 2.53
CA ALA A 53 -13.41 -0.69 1.55
C ALA A 53 -12.47 -0.22 0.45
N VAL A 54 -11.54 -1.08 0.05
CA VAL A 54 -10.53 -0.81 -0.97
C VAL A 54 -10.61 -1.88 -2.03
N ASP A 55 -10.48 -1.46 -3.28
CA ASP A 55 -10.36 -2.36 -4.42
C ASP A 55 -8.90 -2.80 -4.56
N MET A 56 -8.69 -4.10 -4.76
CA MET A 56 -7.37 -4.71 -4.94
C MET A 56 -6.92 -4.73 -6.40
N ALA A 57 -7.84 -4.45 -7.33
CA ALA A 57 -7.57 -4.24 -8.75
C ALA A 57 -8.07 -2.85 -9.20
N PRO A 58 -7.53 -1.75 -8.63
CA PRO A 58 -7.90 -0.41 -9.08
C PRO A 58 -7.47 -0.18 -10.54
N SER A 59 -8.20 0.68 -11.26
CA SER A 59 -7.81 1.07 -12.61
C SER A 59 -6.53 1.92 -12.62
N ASP A 60 -5.80 1.90 -13.74
CA ASP A 60 -4.60 2.73 -13.91
C ASP A 60 -4.90 4.22 -13.74
N GLU A 61 -6.06 4.68 -14.22
CA GLU A 61 -6.54 6.06 -14.02
C GLU A 61 -6.65 6.40 -12.53
N TRP A 62 -7.24 5.50 -11.73
CA TRP A 62 -7.33 5.67 -10.28
C TRP A 62 -5.95 5.73 -9.62
N ILE A 63 -5.06 4.80 -9.98
CA ILE A 63 -3.68 4.75 -9.46
C ILE A 63 -2.97 6.07 -9.78
N ASN A 64 -3.06 6.55 -11.03
CA ASN A 64 -2.45 7.79 -11.47
C ASN A 64 -3.01 9.02 -10.72
N MET A 65 -4.32 9.04 -10.44
CA MET A 65 -4.93 10.11 -9.64
C MET A 65 -4.45 10.12 -8.19
N VAL A 66 -4.39 8.95 -7.53
CA VAL A 66 -3.93 8.84 -6.14
C VAL A 66 -2.45 9.22 -6.02
N MET A 67 -1.66 8.92 -7.06
CA MET A 67 -0.23 9.25 -7.13
C MET A 67 0.03 10.69 -7.61
N ALA A 68 -0.99 11.44 -8.03
CA ALA A 68 -0.81 12.78 -8.58
C ALA A 68 -0.23 13.73 -7.52
N GLY A 69 0.84 14.45 -7.88
CA GLY A 69 1.55 15.36 -6.98
C GLY A 69 2.50 14.67 -5.99
N MET A 70 2.54 13.33 -5.97
CA MET A 70 3.64 12.63 -5.32
C MET A 70 4.88 12.73 -6.19
N ALA A 71 5.99 13.19 -5.60
CA ALA A 71 7.29 13.05 -6.26
C ALA A 71 7.52 11.56 -6.55
N PRO A 72 8.08 11.18 -7.70
CA PRO A 72 8.42 9.78 -7.97
C PRO A 72 9.35 9.28 -6.85
N GLN A 73 8.82 8.48 -5.92
CA GLN A 73 9.52 8.12 -4.67
C GLN A 73 10.59 7.04 -4.84
N SER A 74 10.85 6.60 -6.06
CA SER A 74 11.98 5.74 -6.35
C SER A 74 12.46 5.98 -7.78
N SER A 75 13.67 6.49 -7.91
CA SER A 75 14.54 6.03 -8.98
C SER A 75 14.59 4.51 -8.85
N ILE A 76 13.94 3.78 -9.76
CA ILE A 76 14.29 2.38 -10.00
C ILE A 76 15.73 2.42 -10.50
N LEU A 77 16.68 2.22 -9.58
CA LEU A 77 18.04 1.86 -9.97
C LEU A 77 17.94 0.43 -10.48
N ASN A 78 17.82 0.26 -11.80
CA ASN A 78 18.00 -1.04 -12.43
C ASN A 78 19.46 -1.47 -12.21
N LEU A 79 19.72 -2.13 -11.09
CA LEU A 79 20.99 -2.78 -10.80
C LEU A 79 21.11 -4.02 -11.70
N PHE A 80 21.62 -3.83 -12.91
CA PHE A 80 22.16 -4.94 -13.70
C PHE A 80 23.46 -5.38 -13.02
N VAL A 81 23.40 -6.41 -12.18
CA VAL A 81 24.59 -7.10 -11.69
C VAL A 81 25.05 -8.07 -12.78
N SER A 82 25.81 -7.56 -13.73
CA SER A 82 26.73 -8.39 -14.51
C SER A 82 28.05 -8.45 -13.74
N GLY A 83 28.59 -9.66 -13.59
CA GLY A 83 29.65 -10.03 -12.65
C GLY A 83 30.74 -8.98 -12.38
N ALA A 84 31.03 -8.82 -11.09
CA ALA A 84 32.28 -8.32 -10.51
C ALA A 84 32.84 -7.01 -11.10
N GLU A 85 32.11 -5.91 -10.95
CA GLU A 85 32.60 -4.58 -10.52
C GLU A 85 31.44 -3.57 -10.58
N PRO A 86 31.07 -2.87 -9.49
CA PRO A 86 30.02 -1.86 -9.53
C PRO A 86 30.54 -0.59 -10.22
N VAL A 87 30.22 -0.41 -11.51
CA VAL A 87 30.43 0.85 -12.23
C VAL A 87 29.25 1.77 -11.99
N TYR A 88 29.44 2.83 -11.20
CA TYR A 88 28.44 3.87 -10.99
C TYR A 88 28.43 4.84 -12.18
N HIS A 89 27.51 4.67 -13.12
CA HIS A 89 27.21 5.71 -14.09
C HIS A 89 26.21 6.71 -13.47
N HIS A 90 26.72 7.87 -13.04
CA HIS A 90 25.86 9.00 -12.75
C HIS A 90 25.30 9.55 -14.08
N LEU A 91 24.09 9.12 -14.46
CA LEU A 91 23.34 9.76 -15.54
C LEU A 91 22.76 11.08 -15.02
N TRP A 92 23.58 12.13 -15.05
CA TRP A 92 23.10 13.50 -14.88
C TRP A 92 22.22 13.83 -16.09
N SER A 93 20.89 13.76 -15.92
CA SER A 93 20.01 14.55 -16.76
C SER A 93 20.28 16.01 -16.41
N VAL A 94 21.04 16.69 -17.27
CA VAL A 94 21.26 18.13 -17.22
C VAL A 94 19.90 18.77 -17.48
N ALA A 95 19.11 18.95 -16.41
CA ALA A 95 18.03 19.93 -16.41
C ALA A 95 18.70 21.31 -16.40
N SER A 96 19.12 21.75 -17.58
CA SER A 96 19.51 23.13 -17.85
C SER A 96 18.31 24.02 -17.51
N ARG A 97 18.31 24.60 -16.31
CA ARG A 97 17.47 25.76 -15.99
C ARG A 97 18.19 26.98 -16.53
N ARG A 98 17.51 27.68 -17.45
CA ARG A 98 17.74 29.09 -17.74
C ARG A 98 17.39 29.94 -16.53
#